data_AF-A0A084J8X2-F1
#
_entry.id   AF-A0A084J8X2-F1
#
_cell.length_a   1.000
_cell.length_b   1.000
_cell.length_c   1.000
_cell.angle_alpha   90.00
_cell.angle_beta   90.00
_cell.angle_gamma   90.00
#
_symmetry.space_group_name_H-M   'P 1'
#
loop_
_entity.id
_entity.type
_entity.pdbx_description
1 polymer ?
#
loop_
_entity_poly.entity_id
_entity_poly.type
_entity_poly.pdbx_seq_one_letter_code
_entity_poly.pdbx_strand_id
1 'polypeptide(L)'
;MKSTRLLKIIKNIKRKSQLKDEIINRKNYVYNRARAKAYAEAYAETPNVKEYPVFKDNDCTNFISQVLVAGGMKMKGSDYRKFTDWFCYTKDPMALKRISLTWRSGEYFRKYWGNKDGEGNNMANEFRELTVEEAIARFDELYTYIMIGDVIQYADSNKKVYHSQVVHAKEFNIALNRNDLFVAQHTLNRKHVSLYEYLKLLKNKKGRYIYIYHF
;
A
#
# COMPACT_ATOMS: atom_id res chain seq x y z
N MET A 1 -23.98 49.53 1.00
CA MET A 1 -24.36 48.13 1.33
C MET A 1 -24.17 47.08 0.21
N LYS A 2 -23.86 47.42 -1.06
CA LYS A 2 -23.70 46.42 -2.15
C LYS A 2 -22.34 45.70 -2.21
N SER A 3 -21.27 46.31 -1.68
CA SER A 3 -19.88 45.81 -1.79
C SER A 3 -19.63 44.48 -1.05
N THR A 4 -20.19 44.32 0.16
CA THR A 4 -19.93 43.15 1.02
C THR A 4 -20.53 41.85 0.47
N ARG A 5 -21.65 41.93 -0.27
CA ARG A 5 -22.31 40.77 -0.90
C ARG A 5 -21.50 40.25 -2.08
N LEU A 6 -20.96 41.17 -2.91
CA LEU A 6 -20.14 40.82 -4.05
C LEU A 6 -18.82 40.16 -3.63
N LEU A 7 -18.18 40.69 -2.58
CA LEU A 7 -16.96 40.10 -2.00
C LEU A 7 -17.18 38.68 -1.46
N LYS A 8 -18.34 38.41 -0.83
CA LYS A 8 -18.70 37.04 -0.38
C LYS A 8 -18.86 36.07 -1.55
N ILE A 9 -19.49 36.51 -2.64
CA ILE A 9 -19.68 35.70 -3.85
C ILE A 9 -18.32 35.36 -4.49
N ILE A 10 -17.43 36.36 -4.64
CA ILE A 10 -16.09 36.16 -5.20
C ILE A 10 -15.26 35.19 -4.34
N LYS A 11 -15.32 35.32 -3.01
CA LYS A 11 -14.64 34.39 -2.08
C LYS A 11 -15.17 32.95 -2.23
N ASN A 12 -16.48 32.78 -2.37
CA ASN A 12 -17.09 31.46 -2.56
C ASN A 12 -16.74 30.83 -3.90
N ILE A 13 -16.65 31.62 -4.98
CA ILE A 13 -16.23 31.14 -6.30
C ILE A 13 -14.76 30.70 -6.26
N LYS A 14 -13.86 31.51 -5.66
CA LYS A 14 -12.45 31.13 -5.47
C LYS A 14 -12.30 29.85 -4.67
N ARG A 15 -13.05 29.71 -3.57
CA ARG A 15 -13.03 28.49 -2.73
C ARG A 15 -13.53 27.27 -3.49
N LYS A 16 -14.60 27.39 -4.29
CA LYS A 16 -15.10 26.30 -5.14
C LYS A 16 -14.10 25.92 -6.25
N SER A 17 -13.40 26.90 -6.83
CA SER A 17 -12.32 26.64 -7.80
C SER A 17 -11.19 25.88 -7.15
N GLN A 18 -10.68 26.35 -6.00
CA GLN A 18 -9.62 25.68 -5.26
C GLN A 18 -9.98 24.25 -4.85
N LEU A 19 -11.22 24.03 -4.39
CA LEU A 19 -11.73 22.69 -4.10
C LEU A 19 -11.80 21.82 -5.37
N LYS A 20 -12.23 22.37 -6.50
CA LYS A 20 -12.23 21.65 -7.79
C LYS A 20 -10.81 21.34 -8.24
N ASP A 21 -9.88 22.29 -8.13
CA ASP A 21 -8.48 22.11 -8.49
C ASP A 21 -7.80 21.10 -7.57
N GLU A 22 -8.11 21.08 -6.27
CA GLU A 22 -7.69 20.04 -5.34
C GLU A 22 -8.30 18.67 -5.67
N ILE A 23 -9.58 18.61 -6.04
CA ILE A 23 -10.25 17.37 -6.47
C ILE A 23 -9.67 16.86 -7.79
N ILE A 24 -9.37 17.76 -8.74
CA ILE A 24 -8.76 17.45 -10.03
C ILE A 24 -7.29 17.06 -9.85
N ASN A 25 -6.53 17.73 -8.98
CA ASN A 25 -5.15 17.31 -8.64
C ASN A 25 -5.13 15.97 -7.88
N ARG A 26 -6.12 15.70 -7.02
CA ARG A 26 -6.29 14.36 -6.42
C ARG A 26 -6.62 13.30 -7.48
N LYS A 27 -7.31 13.65 -8.57
CA LYS A 27 -7.65 12.74 -9.67
C LYS A 27 -6.56 12.55 -10.73
N ASN A 28 -5.51 13.37 -10.75
CA ASN A 28 -4.48 13.35 -11.82
C ASN A 28 -3.14 12.69 -11.44
N TYR A 29 -3.05 11.99 -10.30
CA TYR A 29 -1.96 11.02 -10.06
C TYR A 29 -2.53 9.62 -10.16
N VAL A 30 -2.80 9.18 -11.39
CA VAL A 30 -3.28 7.82 -11.63
C VAL A 30 -2.15 6.86 -11.31
N TYR A 31 -2.37 6.03 -10.29
CA TYR A 31 -1.47 4.93 -9.99
C TYR A 31 -1.25 4.05 -11.22
N ASN A 32 -0.02 4.01 -11.71
CA ASN A 32 0.37 3.19 -12.84
C ASN A 32 0.72 1.78 -12.35
N ARG A 33 -0.29 0.92 -12.35
CA ARG A 33 -0.20 -0.50 -11.98
C ARG A 33 0.85 -1.27 -12.79
N ALA A 34 1.01 -0.95 -14.08
CA ALA A 34 2.01 -1.60 -14.92
C ALA A 34 3.44 -1.26 -14.48
N ARG A 35 3.70 0.00 -14.10
CA ARG A 35 5.01 0.40 -13.55
C ARG A 35 5.26 -0.18 -12.16
N ALA A 36 4.23 -0.23 -11.31
CA ALA A 36 4.32 -0.90 -10.02
C ALA A 36 4.67 -2.38 -10.18
N LYS A 37 3.97 -3.09 -11.08
CA LYS A 37 4.27 -4.48 -11.47
C LYS A 37 5.71 -4.63 -11.92
N ALA A 38 6.14 -3.83 -12.90
CA ALA A 38 7.50 -3.91 -13.45
C ALA A 38 8.58 -3.71 -12.37
N TYR A 39 8.36 -2.77 -11.43
CA TYR A 39 9.26 -2.59 -10.31
C TYR A 39 9.27 -3.80 -9.37
N ALA A 40 8.09 -4.31 -9.02
CA ALA A 40 7.97 -5.50 -8.17
C ALA A 40 8.70 -6.69 -8.80
N GLU A 41 8.51 -6.95 -10.10
CA GLU A 41 9.15 -8.05 -10.81
C GLU A 41 10.68 -7.90 -10.91
N ALA A 42 11.16 -6.67 -11.09
CA ALA A 42 12.59 -6.38 -11.19
C ALA A 42 13.34 -6.54 -9.86
N TYR A 43 12.69 -6.21 -8.73
CA TYR A 43 13.39 -6.10 -7.45
C TYR A 43 12.96 -7.09 -6.37
N ALA A 44 11.89 -7.87 -6.58
CA ALA A 44 11.39 -8.82 -5.58
C ALA A 44 12.42 -9.84 -5.09
N GLU A 45 13.35 -10.26 -5.96
CA GLU A 45 14.38 -11.26 -5.65
C GLU A 45 15.73 -10.62 -5.31
N THR A 46 15.94 -9.37 -5.72
CA THR A 46 17.17 -8.60 -5.48
C THR A 46 16.82 -7.16 -5.15
N PRO A 47 16.95 -6.73 -3.88
CA PRO A 47 16.56 -5.39 -3.47
C PRO A 47 17.26 -4.26 -4.24
N ASN A 48 16.56 -3.14 -4.45
CA ASN A 48 17.11 -1.96 -5.12
C ASN A 48 18.04 -1.14 -4.21
N VAL A 49 19.23 -1.69 -3.93
CA VAL A 49 20.26 -1.07 -3.07
C VAL A 49 20.83 0.23 -3.64
N LYS A 50 20.67 0.46 -4.95
CA LYS A 50 21.21 1.65 -5.62
C LYS A 50 20.39 2.90 -5.28
N GLU A 51 19.08 2.77 -5.11
CA GLU A 51 18.19 3.91 -4.90
C GLU A 51 17.59 3.99 -3.49
N TYR A 52 17.56 2.88 -2.75
CA TYR A 52 16.90 2.80 -1.46
C TYR A 52 17.72 2.04 -0.41
N PRO A 53 17.52 2.36 0.88
CA PRO A 53 18.10 1.58 1.96
C PRO A 53 17.42 0.20 2.00
N VAL A 54 18.13 -0.79 2.54
CA VAL A 54 17.59 -2.12 2.79
C VAL A 54 17.59 -2.40 4.28
N PHE A 55 16.45 -2.83 4.81
CA PHE A 55 16.30 -3.22 6.21
C PHE A 55 16.37 -4.72 6.35
N LYS A 56 17.55 -5.24 6.69
CA LYS A 56 17.75 -6.69 6.87
C LYS A 56 16.65 -7.29 7.76
N ASP A 57 16.06 -8.39 7.29
CA ASP A 57 14.97 -9.16 7.91
C ASP A 57 13.63 -8.42 8.08
N ASN A 58 13.53 -7.12 7.73
CA ASN A 58 12.36 -6.27 7.95
C ASN A 58 12.01 -5.39 6.74
N ASP A 59 12.45 -5.78 5.55
CA ASP A 59 12.37 -4.92 4.36
C ASP A 59 11.00 -4.93 3.67
N CYS A 60 10.07 -5.77 4.12
CA CYS A 60 8.79 -5.97 3.43
C CYS A 60 8.02 -4.66 3.21
N THR A 61 7.87 -3.80 4.22
CA THR A 61 7.15 -2.52 4.06
C THR A 61 7.94 -1.51 3.22
N ASN A 62 9.27 -1.50 3.36
CA ASN A 62 10.15 -0.64 2.56
C ASN A 62 10.03 -0.97 1.07
N PHE A 63 10.08 -2.26 0.71
CA PHE A 63 9.86 -2.73 -0.65
C PHE A 63 8.51 -2.30 -1.22
N ILE A 64 7.42 -2.50 -0.47
CA ILE A 64 6.09 -2.06 -0.90
C ILE A 64 6.08 -0.56 -1.15
N SER A 65 6.68 0.23 -0.26
CA SER A 65 6.72 1.68 -0.45
C SER A 65 7.47 2.09 -1.73
N GLN A 66 8.55 1.39 -2.08
CA GLN A 66 9.26 1.61 -3.34
C GLN A 66 8.40 1.24 -4.56
N VAL A 67 7.66 0.12 -4.50
CA VAL A 67 6.75 -0.30 -5.58
C VAL A 67 5.67 0.77 -5.82
N LEU A 68 5.11 1.33 -4.75
CA LEU A 68 4.11 2.40 -4.84
C LEU A 68 4.70 3.67 -5.49
N VAL A 69 5.92 4.08 -5.12
CA VAL A 69 6.61 5.21 -5.76
C VAL A 69 6.86 4.95 -7.24
N ALA A 70 7.32 3.76 -7.61
CA ALA A 70 7.53 3.40 -9.01
C ALA A 70 6.22 3.40 -9.82
N GLY A 71 5.11 3.03 -9.17
CA GLY A 71 3.75 3.18 -9.69
C GLY A 71 3.22 4.62 -9.72
N GLY A 72 4.00 5.61 -9.27
CA GLY A 72 3.66 7.03 -9.38
C GLY A 72 3.11 7.68 -8.11
N MET A 73 3.08 6.97 -6.98
CA MET A 73 2.72 7.59 -5.70
C MET A 73 3.79 8.60 -5.28
N LYS A 74 3.37 9.81 -4.94
CA LYS A 74 4.29 10.87 -4.50
C LYS A 74 4.59 10.76 -3.02
N MET A 75 5.88 10.77 -2.70
CA MET A 75 6.31 10.98 -1.33
C MET A 75 5.79 12.33 -0.80
N LYS A 76 5.45 12.39 0.48
CA LYS A 76 4.86 13.56 1.12
C LYS A 76 5.46 13.77 2.51
N GLY A 77 5.77 15.03 2.82
CA GLY A 77 6.19 15.44 4.15
C GLY A 77 7.68 15.27 4.41
N SER A 78 8.06 15.50 5.66
CA SER A 78 9.46 15.56 6.12
C SER A 78 9.62 15.23 7.60
N ASP A 79 8.52 15.04 8.35
CA ASP A 79 8.56 14.61 9.74
C ASP A 79 8.39 13.09 9.82
N TYR A 80 9.49 12.40 10.13
CA TYR A 80 9.51 10.94 10.08
C TYR A 80 8.54 10.26 11.08
N ARG A 81 8.05 10.98 12.09
CA ARG A 81 7.14 10.44 13.11
C ARG A 81 5.66 10.64 12.78
N LYS A 82 5.33 11.58 11.89
CA LYS A 82 3.93 11.88 11.55
C LYS A 82 3.35 10.79 10.67
N PHE A 83 2.21 10.24 11.07
CA PHE A 83 1.52 9.22 10.28
C PHE A 83 0.86 9.78 9.01
N THR A 84 0.85 11.11 8.82
CA THR A 84 0.40 11.80 7.61
C THR A 84 1.52 12.12 6.61
N ASP A 85 2.76 11.80 6.99
CA ASP A 85 3.96 11.96 6.16
C ASP A 85 4.39 10.56 5.70
N TRP A 86 4.79 10.40 4.44
CA TRP A 86 5.24 9.14 3.85
C TRP A 86 6.36 9.41 2.84
N PHE A 87 7.60 9.10 3.21
CA PHE A 87 8.78 9.43 2.42
C PHE A 87 10.01 8.60 2.76
N CYS A 88 10.94 8.52 1.80
CA CYS A 88 12.31 8.07 1.98
C CYS A 88 13.25 8.95 1.14
N TYR A 89 14.12 9.72 1.81
CA TYR A 89 15.02 10.67 1.14
C TYR A 89 16.49 10.35 1.42
N THR A 90 16.82 9.07 1.53
CA THR A 90 18.17 8.58 1.82
C THR A 90 18.34 7.20 1.21
N LYS A 91 19.59 6.77 1.05
CA LYS A 91 20.01 5.41 0.70
C LYS A 91 20.67 4.69 1.88
N ASP A 92 20.97 5.44 2.94
CA ASP A 92 21.58 4.93 4.17
C ASP A 92 20.49 4.42 5.14
N PRO A 93 20.48 3.12 5.50
CA PRO A 93 19.53 2.55 6.44
C PRO A 93 19.65 3.10 7.87
N MET A 94 20.78 3.74 8.22
CA MET A 94 20.99 4.33 9.54
C MET A 94 20.45 5.76 9.64
N ALA A 95 20.19 6.43 8.52
CA ALA A 95 19.63 7.78 8.47
C ALA A 95 18.11 7.80 8.73
N LEU A 96 17.65 7.18 9.82
CA LEU A 96 16.24 6.90 10.13
C LEU A 96 15.34 8.15 10.20
N LYS A 97 15.89 9.34 10.46
CA LYS A 97 15.11 10.60 10.45
C LYS A 97 14.77 11.09 9.04
N ARG A 98 15.41 10.52 8.01
CA ARG A 98 15.16 10.79 6.58
C ARG A 98 14.22 9.76 5.94
N ILE A 99 13.62 8.88 6.75
CA ILE A 99 12.71 7.83 6.31
C ILE A 99 11.53 7.80 7.28
N SER A 100 10.32 8.09 6.79
CA SER A 100 9.15 8.10 7.66
C SER A 100 8.86 6.71 8.24
N LEU A 101 8.28 6.66 9.43
CA LEU A 101 7.80 5.41 10.00
C LEU A 101 6.77 4.74 9.08
N THR A 102 5.90 5.54 8.45
CA THR A 102 4.90 5.07 7.48
C THR A 102 5.50 4.43 6.23
N TRP A 103 6.75 4.75 5.87
CA TRP A 103 7.46 4.16 4.74
C TRP A 103 8.02 2.78 5.08
N ARG A 104 8.53 2.60 6.31
CA ARG A 104 9.34 1.41 6.68
C ARG A 104 8.72 0.50 7.74
N SER A 105 7.64 0.90 8.40
CA SER A 105 6.97 0.11 9.45
C SER A 105 5.56 -0.26 9.02
N GLY A 106 5.23 -1.56 9.01
CA GLY A 106 3.93 -2.06 8.58
C GLY A 106 2.75 -1.45 9.34
N GLU A 107 2.91 -1.19 10.64
CA GLU A 107 1.92 -0.53 11.49
C GLU A 107 1.64 0.92 11.07
N TYR A 108 2.70 1.69 10.81
CA TYR A 108 2.56 3.08 10.38
C TYR A 108 2.13 3.17 8.91
N PHE A 109 2.53 2.20 8.08
CA PHE A 109 2.03 2.07 6.72
C PHE A 109 0.51 1.92 6.72
N ARG A 110 -0.03 1.04 7.58
CA ARG A 110 -1.47 0.89 7.78
C ARG A 110 -2.14 2.20 8.18
N LYS A 111 -1.54 2.95 9.11
CA LYS A 111 -2.06 4.28 9.50
C LYS A 111 -2.04 5.31 8.38
N TYR A 112 -1.05 5.28 7.48
CA TYR A 112 -0.98 6.24 6.37
C TYR A 112 -1.92 5.86 5.23
N TRP A 113 -1.83 4.62 4.73
CA TRP A 113 -2.55 4.19 3.54
C TRP A 113 -3.99 3.75 3.83
N GLY A 114 -4.27 3.27 5.04
CA GLY A 114 -5.59 2.77 5.42
C GLY A 114 -6.05 3.32 6.76
N ASN A 115 -6.63 2.41 7.54
CA ASN A 115 -7.23 2.69 8.83
C ASN A 115 -6.76 1.68 9.89
N LYS A 116 -6.52 2.15 11.11
CA LYS A 116 -6.30 1.32 12.29
C LYS A 116 -7.27 1.74 13.40
N ASP A 117 -8.28 0.91 13.65
CA ASP A 117 -9.23 1.07 14.76
C ASP A 117 -9.92 2.45 14.79
N GLY A 118 -10.27 2.98 13.62
CA GLY A 118 -10.90 4.30 13.45
C GLY A 118 -9.90 5.43 13.19
N GLU A 119 -8.60 5.21 13.37
CA GLU A 119 -7.55 6.20 13.18
C GLU A 119 -6.68 5.86 11.96
N GLY A 120 -6.70 6.73 10.96
CA GLY A 120 -5.85 6.58 9.78
C GLY A 120 -6.01 7.74 8.80
N ASN A 121 -5.01 7.94 7.96
CA ASN A 121 -5.00 8.97 6.93
C ASN A 121 -5.74 8.51 5.65
N ASN A 122 -6.06 7.22 5.52
CA ASN A 122 -6.89 6.64 4.45
C ASN A 122 -6.49 7.11 3.04
N MET A 123 -5.19 7.06 2.73
CA MET A 123 -4.67 7.57 1.46
C MET A 123 -4.86 6.61 0.27
N ALA A 124 -5.11 5.31 0.52
CA ALA A 124 -5.52 4.37 -0.51
C ALA A 124 -6.96 4.69 -0.99
N ASN A 125 -7.28 4.34 -2.23
CA ASN A 125 -8.63 4.56 -2.79
C ASN A 125 -9.69 3.73 -2.06
N GLU A 126 -9.34 2.50 -1.69
CA GLU A 126 -10.16 1.62 -0.86
C GLU A 126 -9.24 0.83 0.08
N PHE A 127 -9.71 0.61 1.31
CA PHE A 127 -9.05 -0.20 2.32
C PHE A 127 -10.05 -1.24 2.83
N ARG A 128 -9.63 -2.50 2.88
CA ARG A 128 -10.47 -3.59 3.38
C ARG A 128 -9.73 -4.44 4.40
N GLU A 129 -10.38 -4.69 5.52
CA GLU A 129 -9.95 -5.66 6.54
C GLU A 129 -10.76 -6.94 6.38
N LEU A 130 -10.09 -8.09 6.38
CA LEU A 130 -10.70 -9.42 6.36
C LEU A 130 -9.93 -10.33 7.30
N THR A 131 -10.60 -11.32 7.87
CA THR A 131 -9.90 -12.47 8.45
C THR A 131 -9.30 -13.33 7.32
N VAL A 132 -8.24 -14.07 7.63
CA VAL A 132 -7.65 -15.04 6.69
C VAL A 132 -8.66 -16.11 6.30
N GLU A 133 -9.56 -16.50 7.21
CA GLU A 133 -10.60 -17.50 6.95
C GLU A 133 -11.62 -17.00 5.93
N GLU A 134 -12.11 -15.77 6.08
CA GLU A 134 -12.98 -15.13 5.09
C GLU A 134 -12.30 -14.99 3.73
N ALA A 135 -11.03 -14.59 3.72
CA ALA A 135 -10.28 -14.44 2.48
C ALA A 135 -10.14 -15.77 1.70
N ILE A 136 -9.91 -16.89 2.40
CA ILE A 136 -9.86 -18.21 1.78
C ILE A 136 -11.24 -18.66 1.32
N ALA A 137 -12.27 -18.46 2.14
CA ALA A 137 -13.63 -18.90 1.84
C ALA A 137 -14.22 -18.18 0.62
N ARG A 138 -13.84 -16.91 0.40
CA ARG A 138 -14.36 -16.05 -0.68
C ARG A 138 -13.29 -15.72 -1.72
N PHE A 139 -12.32 -16.62 -1.91
CA PHE A 139 -11.14 -16.30 -2.69
C PHE A 139 -11.43 -15.99 -4.17
N ASP A 140 -12.47 -16.57 -4.77
CA ASP A 140 -12.83 -16.27 -6.17
C ASP A 140 -13.39 -14.85 -6.32
N GLU A 141 -14.10 -14.35 -5.30
CA GLU A 141 -14.51 -12.94 -5.22
C GLU A 141 -13.29 -12.04 -5.04
N LEU A 142 -12.34 -12.42 -4.17
CA LEU A 142 -11.08 -11.69 -4.01
C LEU A 142 -10.23 -11.67 -5.28
N TYR A 143 -10.17 -12.77 -6.03
CA TYR A 143 -9.49 -12.83 -7.31
C TYR A 143 -10.10 -11.81 -8.28
N THR A 144 -11.43 -11.65 -8.29
CA THR A 144 -12.09 -10.67 -9.16
C THR A 144 -11.82 -9.24 -8.69
N TYR A 145 -11.90 -9.01 -7.38
CA TYR A 145 -11.80 -7.69 -6.74
C TYR A 145 -10.38 -7.10 -6.73
N ILE A 146 -9.36 -7.92 -6.45
CA ILE A 146 -7.97 -7.46 -6.31
C ILE A 146 -7.34 -7.23 -7.68
N MET A 147 -6.65 -6.11 -7.84
CA MET A 147 -5.95 -5.71 -9.06
C MET A 147 -4.43 -5.86 -8.92
N ILE A 148 -3.75 -5.99 -10.06
CA ILE A 148 -2.29 -5.89 -10.12
C ILE A 148 -1.87 -4.51 -9.57
N GLY A 149 -0.84 -4.50 -8.73
CA GLY A 149 -0.33 -3.33 -8.02
C GLY A 149 -0.98 -3.06 -6.66
N ASP A 150 -2.03 -3.79 -6.29
CA ASP A 150 -2.63 -3.68 -4.96
C ASP A 150 -1.73 -4.34 -3.90
N VAL A 151 -1.84 -3.84 -2.67
CA VAL A 151 -1.02 -4.28 -1.54
C VAL A 151 -1.84 -5.12 -0.59
N ILE A 152 -1.22 -6.17 -0.05
CA ILE A 152 -1.78 -7.03 0.99
C ILE A 152 -0.83 -7.01 2.19
N GLN A 153 -1.33 -6.59 3.35
CA GLN A 153 -0.64 -6.72 4.63
C GLN A 153 -1.23 -7.86 5.45
N TYR A 154 -0.40 -8.48 6.28
CA TYR A 154 -0.77 -9.58 7.15
C TYR A 154 -0.60 -9.20 8.60
N ALA A 155 -1.58 -9.58 9.43
CA ALA A 155 -1.55 -9.34 10.86
C ALA A 155 -1.88 -10.58 11.68
N ASP A 156 -1.35 -10.62 12.90
CA ASP A 156 -1.68 -11.65 13.88
C ASP A 156 -3.10 -11.46 14.46
N SER A 157 -3.48 -12.32 15.40
CA SER A 157 -4.79 -12.25 16.05
C SER A 157 -5.01 -11.01 16.90
N ASN A 158 -3.93 -10.29 17.25
CA ASN A 158 -3.98 -9.00 17.94
C ASN A 158 -3.95 -7.83 16.95
N LYS A 159 -4.23 -8.10 15.65
CA LYS A 159 -4.20 -7.12 14.56
C LYS A 159 -2.85 -6.45 14.32
N LYS A 160 -1.75 -7.00 14.87
CA LYS A 160 -0.40 -6.48 14.69
C LYS A 160 0.17 -6.93 13.34
N VAL A 161 0.52 -5.97 12.49
CA VAL A 161 1.10 -6.20 11.17
C VAL A 161 2.50 -6.80 11.31
N TYR A 162 2.75 -7.90 10.59
CA TYR A 162 4.04 -8.57 10.56
C TYR A 162 4.61 -8.75 9.14
N HIS A 163 3.78 -8.57 8.10
CA HIS A 163 4.24 -8.77 6.73
C HIS A 163 3.46 -7.93 5.70
N SER A 164 4.06 -7.69 4.54
CA SER A 164 3.48 -6.94 3.43
C SER A 164 3.94 -7.51 2.08
N GLN A 165 3.02 -7.55 1.12
CA GLN A 165 3.25 -8.06 -0.24
C GLN A 165 2.48 -7.20 -1.25
N VAL A 166 2.90 -7.22 -2.52
CA VAL A 166 2.20 -6.58 -3.64
C VAL A 166 1.78 -7.63 -4.66
N VAL A 167 0.57 -7.50 -5.19
CA VAL A 167 0.09 -8.34 -6.29
C VAL A 167 0.75 -7.89 -7.58
N HIS A 168 1.43 -8.81 -8.27
CA HIS A 168 2.08 -8.50 -9.55
C HIS A 168 1.47 -9.28 -10.73
N ALA A 169 0.76 -10.38 -10.45
CA ALA A 169 0.11 -11.19 -11.47
C ALA A 169 -1.21 -11.83 -11.02
N LYS A 170 -2.06 -12.14 -12.01
CA LYS A 170 -3.36 -12.82 -11.89
C LYS A 170 -3.42 -13.88 -12.97
N GLU A 171 -3.36 -15.14 -12.57
CA GLU A 171 -3.15 -16.25 -13.51
C GLU A 171 -3.89 -17.51 -13.05
N PHE A 172 -4.01 -18.51 -13.91
CA PHE A 172 -4.54 -19.82 -13.53
C PHE A 172 -3.42 -20.67 -12.91
N ASN A 173 -3.59 -21.05 -11.65
CA ASN A 173 -2.67 -21.93 -10.95
C ASN A 173 -3.04 -23.40 -11.23
N ILE A 174 -2.24 -24.04 -12.10
CA ILE A 174 -2.45 -25.43 -12.53
C ILE A 174 -2.36 -26.41 -11.36
N ALA A 175 -1.42 -26.20 -10.43
CA ALA A 175 -1.21 -27.10 -9.30
C ALA A 175 -2.42 -27.13 -8.35
N LEU A 176 -3.16 -26.02 -8.28
CA LEU A 176 -4.37 -25.89 -7.46
C LEU A 176 -5.67 -25.97 -8.27
N ASN A 177 -5.57 -26.11 -9.59
CA ASN A 177 -6.69 -26.08 -10.53
C ASN A 177 -7.66 -24.90 -10.30
N ARG A 178 -7.14 -23.68 -10.14
CA ARG A 178 -7.95 -22.47 -9.87
C ARG A 178 -7.27 -21.17 -10.33
N ASN A 179 -8.06 -20.11 -10.49
CA ASN A 179 -7.53 -18.76 -10.61
C ASN A 179 -6.87 -18.30 -9.30
N ASP A 180 -5.71 -17.66 -9.42
CA ASP A 180 -4.87 -17.27 -8.29
C ASP A 180 -4.23 -15.88 -8.49
N LEU A 181 -3.90 -15.27 -7.36
CA LEU A 181 -3.16 -14.01 -7.28
C LEU A 181 -1.72 -14.34 -6.94
N PHE A 182 -0.78 -13.79 -7.69
CA PHE A 182 0.64 -13.98 -7.45
C PHE A 182 1.26 -12.70 -6.90
N VAL A 183 2.00 -12.84 -5.81
CA VAL A 183 2.54 -11.73 -5.03
C VAL A 183 4.08 -11.71 -4.97
N ALA A 184 4.63 -10.51 -4.78
CA ALA A 184 6.05 -10.23 -4.61
C ALA A 184 6.34 -9.69 -3.20
N GLN A 185 7.52 -10.00 -2.64
CA GLN A 185 7.85 -9.71 -1.23
C GLN A 185 9.36 -9.67 -0.93
N HIS A 186 9.75 -9.03 0.19
CA HIS A 186 11.14 -8.95 0.68
C HIS A 186 11.43 -9.63 2.05
N THR A 187 10.53 -10.44 2.61
CA THR A 187 10.90 -11.23 3.82
C THR A 187 11.83 -12.39 3.48
N LEU A 188 11.61 -13.02 2.33
CA LEU A 188 12.46 -14.07 1.78
C LEU A 188 12.90 -13.75 0.34
N ASN A 189 12.80 -12.47 -0.07
CA ASN A 189 13.03 -11.99 -1.44
C ASN A 189 12.45 -12.93 -2.51
N ARG A 190 11.11 -12.92 -2.63
CA ARG A 190 10.41 -13.83 -3.54
C ARG A 190 9.49 -13.06 -4.47
N LYS A 191 9.50 -13.49 -5.73
CA LYS A 191 8.50 -13.15 -6.74
C LYS A 191 7.55 -14.33 -6.93
N HIS A 192 6.36 -14.05 -7.47
CA HIS A 192 5.45 -15.09 -7.96
C HIS A 192 5.04 -16.14 -6.92
N VAL A 193 4.70 -15.68 -5.73
CA VAL A 193 4.15 -16.50 -4.65
C VAL A 193 2.64 -16.62 -4.82
N SER A 194 2.07 -17.83 -4.82
CA SER A 194 0.62 -18.03 -4.75
C SER A 194 0.04 -17.42 -3.47
N LEU A 195 -0.89 -16.46 -3.60
CA LEU A 195 -1.58 -15.89 -2.46
C LEU A 195 -2.50 -16.92 -1.81
N TYR A 196 -3.23 -17.70 -2.59
CA TYR A 196 -4.15 -18.69 -2.05
C TYR A 196 -3.43 -19.73 -1.19
N GLU A 197 -2.34 -20.30 -1.71
CA GLU A 197 -1.52 -21.27 -0.99
C GLU A 197 -0.86 -20.62 0.23
N TYR A 198 -0.33 -19.40 0.07
CA TYR A 198 0.26 -18.65 1.18
C TYR A 198 -0.72 -18.51 2.34
N LEU A 199 -1.97 -18.09 2.08
CA LEU A 199 -3.02 -17.97 3.10
C LEU A 199 -3.38 -19.33 3.72
N LYS A 200 -3.51 -20.38 2.91
CA LYS A 200 -3.86 -21.73 3.39
C LYS A 200 -2.82 -22.30 4.35
N LEU A 201 -1.55 -22.09 4.04
CA LEU A 201 -0.40 -22.63 4.77
C LEU A 201 0.03 -21.77 5.97
N LEU A 202 -0.62 -20.63 6.22
CA LEU A 202 -0.36 -19.84 7.43
C LEU A 202 -0.61 -20.68 8.69
N LYS A 203 0.44 -20.83 9.51
CA LYS A 203 0.33 -21.41 10.86
C LYS A 203 -0.60 -20.54 11.71
N ASN A 204 -1.44 -21.20 12.52
CA ASN A 204 -2.41 -20.55 13.42
C ASN A 204 -3.28 -19.51 12.71
N LYS A 205 -3.75 -19.82 11.49
CA LYS A 205 -4.53 -18.88 10.65
C LYS A 205 -5.84 -18.40 11.28
N LYS A 206 -6.41 -19.13 12.24
CA LYS A 206 -7.65 -18.76 12.93
C LYS A 206 -7.47 -17.42 13.64
N GLY A 207 -8.35 -16.47 13.36
CA GLY A 207 -8.34 -15.14 13.94
C GLY A 207 -7.22 -14.21 13.43
N ARG A 208 -6.42 -14.60 12.44
CA ARG A 208 -5.45 -13.69 11.77
C ARG A 208 -6.16 -12.85 10.71
N TYR A 209 -5.56 -11.72 10.37
CA TYR A 209 -6.15 -10.75 9.45
C TYR A 209 -5.28 -10.49 8.23
N ILE A 210 -5.92 -10.11 7.13
CA ILE A 210 -5.30 -9.42 6.01
C ILE A 210 -5.91 -8.03 5.83
N TYR A 211 -5.08 -7.12 5.35
CA TYR A 211 -5.50 -5.78 4.96
C TYR A 211 -5.18 -5.56 3.49
N ILE A 212 -6.18 -5.20 2.70
CA ILE A 212 -6.08 -4.98 1.25
C ILE A 212 -6.17 -3.47 0.99
N TYR A 213 -5.26 -2.96 0.15
CA TYR A 213 -5.19 -1.56 -0.23
C TYR A 213 -5.28 -1.43 -1.76
N HIS A 214 -6.27 -0.67 -2.24
CA HIS A 214 -6.42 -0.33 -3.66
C HIS A 214 -5.88 1.06 -3.96
N PHE A 215 -5.20 1.20 -5.11
CA PHE A 215 -4.48 2.42 -5.50
C PHE A 215 -4.88 2.98 -6.87
#